data_AF-L8FR33-F1
#
_entry.id   AF-L8FR33-F1
#
_cell.length_a   1.000
_cell.length_b   1.000
_cell.length_c   1.000
_cell.angle_alpha   90.00
_cell.angle_beta   90.00
_cell.angle_gamma   90.00
#
_symmetry.space_group_name_H-M   'P 1'
#
loop_
_entity.id
_entity.type
_entity.pdbx_description
1 polymer ?
#
loop_
_entity_poly.entity_id
_entity_poly.type
_entity_poly.pdbx_seq_one_letter_code
_entity_poly.pdbx_strand_id
1 'polypeptide(L)'
;MDTVTSTPGELFRQVATNIRSKYDDVAVTVPKSTTWRYVVHATEAALGDRDDTIIVSRSRTEEQKERFRQIALDNVASWEASKTAAREAPLGQPIRTYYNAETIPTPKPSTSKRLKENMIPFKDMREPYPITLKATLTEGYLPMVKATVVLKAVDNDDTTMSQEIKNIYILWDTGCHFTIVSDDLLTEDFRKYLDHPIHDPYRNDQTRRVQIEVRIALSNAQIDMASIGAVIPKEKMPNGSSYIILGQSQFINAMDCRSIPRSLLRAKGKDISNDVWGDIVVYEYIDELGDLVTVGLGEGEVRDTEERQGEQPPLSSGLEAVTDGATKTEAGSAEEMECKSTVSHRKRKREFDIAEEDEDEDDREIIGKRQRG
;
A
#
# COMPACT_ATOMS: atom_id res chain seq x y z
N MET A 1 -5.01 -11.71 17.54
CA MET A 1 -3.92 -10.73 17.75
C MET A 1 -2.72 -11.24 16.99
N ASP A 2 -2.30 -10.52 15.97
CA ASP A 2 -1.13 -10.90 15.19
C ASP A 2 0.12 -10.72 16.05
N THR A 3 0.89 -11.79 16.23
CA THR A 3 2.13 -11.75 17.00
C THR A 3 3.30 -11.37 16.10
N VAL A 4 4.15 -10.47 16.58
CA VAL A 4 5.41 -10.12 15.92
C VAL A 4 6.58 -10.74 16.69
N THR A 5 7.42 -11.50 16.00
CA THR A 5 8.67 -12.02 16.55
C THR A 5 9.81 -11.09 16.17
N SER A 6 10.50 -10.52 17.17
CA SER A 6 11.65 -9.64 16.98
C SER A 6 12.68 -9.85 18.08
N THR A 7 13.90 -9.37 17.87
CA THR A 7 14.93 -9.43 18.92
C THR A 7 14.62 -8.42 20.03
N PRO A 8 15.01 -8.67 21.29
CA PRO A 8 14.77 -7.72 22.37
C PRO A 8 15.36 -6.33 22.10
N GLY A 9 16.55 -6.27 21.50
CA GLY A 9 17.20 -5.00 21.16
C GLY A 9 16.39 -4.18 20.15
N GLU A 10 15.80 -4.84 19.16
CA GLU A 10 14.94 -4.20 18.17
C GLU A 10 13.64 -3.69 18.79
N LEU A 11 13.01 -4.48 19.67
CA LEU A 11 11.84 -4.04 20.42
C LEU A 11 12.16 -2.80 21.27
N PHE A 12 13.28 -2.80 22.00
CA PHE A 12 13.70 -1.64 22.78
C PHE A 12 13.99 -0.42 21.90
N ARG A 13 14.57 -0.61 20.71
CA ARG A 13 14.81 0.48 19.75
C ARG A 13 13.49 1.12 19.30
N GLN A 14 12.50 0.31 18.94
CA GLN A 14 11.19 0.79 18.51
C GLN A 14 10.43 1.49 19.64
N VAL A 15 10.45 0.91 20.84
CA VAL A 15 9.89 1.54 22.06
C VAL A 15 10.55 2.88 22.32
N ALA A 16 11.89 2.95 22.31
CA ALA A 16 12.63 4.18 22.55
C ALA A 16 12.34 5.25 21.49
N THR A 17 12.21 4.86 20.23
CA THR A 17 11.84 5.77 19.13
C THR A 17 10.44 6.31 19.32
N ASN A 18 9.48 5.47 19.71
CA ASN A 18 8.11 5.87 19.97
C ASN A 18 8.04 6.87 21.15
N ILE A 19 8.68 6.54 22.27
CA ILE A 19 8.77 7.41 23.45
C ILE A 19 9.34 8.77 23.07
N ARG A 20 10.49 8.79 22.38
CA ARG A 20 11.13 10.05 21.94
C ARG A 20 10.23 10.89 21.04
N SER A 21 9.43 10.25 20.19
CA SER A 21 8.55 10.95 19.24
C SER A 21 7.33 11.58 19.90
N LYS A 22 6.85 11.00 21.01
CA LYS A 22 5.63 11.42 21.70
C LYS A 22 5.89 12.24 22.96
N TYR A 23 7.01 11.99 23.62
CA TYR A 23 7.36 12.50 24.94
C TYR A 23 8.76 13.10 24.89
N ASP A 24 8.94 14.13 24.07
CA ASP A 24 10.21 14.86 23.95
C ASP A 24 10.56 15.63 25.24
N ASP A 25 9.59 15.80 26.13
CA ASP A 25 9.71 16.39 27.46
C ASP A 25 10.30 15.43 28.51
N VAL A 26 10.28 14.12 28.26
CA VAL A 26 10.72 13.12 29.24
C VAL A 26 12.23 12.89 29.12
N ALA A 27 12.94 13.20 30.21
CA ALA A 27 14.36 12.92 30.35
C ALA A 27 14.63 12.01 31.55
N VAL A 28 15.47 11.00 31.35
CA VAL A 28 15.85 10.03 32.40
C VAL A 28 17.32 10.24 32.74
N THR A 29 17.62 10.45 34.03
CA THR A 29 19.00 10.52 34.51
C THR A 29 19.38 9.20 35.19
N VAL A 30 20.41 8.54 34.69
CA VAL A 30 20.92 7.28 35.23
C VAL A 30 22.43 7.38 35.55
N PRO A 31 22.96 6.61 36.52
CA PRO A 31 24.40 6.55 36.75
C PRO A 31 25.18 6.09 35.50
N LYS A 32 26.41 6.61 35.32
CA LYS A 32 27.27 6.26 34.17
C LYS A 32 27.57 4.75 34.06
N SER A 33 27.62 4.03 35.19
CA SER A 33 27.75 2.57 35.24
C SER A 33 26.50 2.01 35.92
N THR A 34 25.67 1.33 35.16
CA THR A 34 24.39 0.78 35.63
C THR A 34 24.02 -0.48 34.84
N THR A 35 22.92 -1.13 35.23
CA THR A 35 22.38 -2.32 34.54
C THR A 35 21.26 -1.92 33.59
N TRP A 36 21.06 -2.67 32.50
CA TRP A 36 19.95 -2.43 31.57
C TRP A 36 18.58 -2.47 32.27
N ARG A 37 18.42 -3.36 33.27
CA ARG A 37 17.19 -3.48 34.05
C ARG A 37 16.89 -2.21 34.84
N TYR A 38 17.91 -1.59 35.43
CA TYR A 38 17.76 -0.30 36.11
C TYR A 38 17.34 0.79 35.13
N VAL A 39 17.93 0.82 33.93
CA VAL A 39 17.56 1.80 32.89
C VAL A 39 16.10 1.63 32.48
N VAL A 40 15.63 0.40 32.23
CA VAL A 40 14.23 0.14 31.87
C VAL A 40 13.27 0.63 32.96
N HIS A 41 13.51 0.29 34.23
CA HIS A 41 12.64 0.74 35.32
C HIS A 41 12.72 2.25 35.57
N ALA A 42 13.89 2.87 35.40
CA ALA A 42 14.01 4.32 35.52
C ALA A 42 13.23 5.05 34.41
N THR A 43 13.26 4.51 33.18
CA THR A 43 12.47 5.02 32.06
C THR A 43 10.98 4.82 32.29
N GLU A 44 10.56 3.63 32.72
CA GLU A 44 9.17 3.32 33.08
C GLU A 44 8.66 4.28 34.16
N ALA A 45 9.42 4.49 35.25
CA ALA A 45 9.06 5.42 36.31
C ALA A 45 8.98 6.89 35.83
N ALA A 46 9.82 7.28 34.87
CA ALA A 46 9.80 8.63 34.29
C ALA A 46 8.60 8.87 33.36
N LEU A 47 8.11 7.81 32.70
CA LEU A 47 6.89 7.87 31.88
C LEU A 47 5.62 7.99 32.75
N GLY A 48 5.64 7.47 33.98
CA GLY A 48 4.51 7.52 34.90
C GLY A 48 3.31 6.75 34.34
N ASP A 49 2.13 7.37 34.34
CA ASP A 49 0.87 6.75 33.87
C ASP A 49 0.67 6.82 32.34
N ARG A 50 1.71 7.23 31.58
CA ARG A 50 1.64 7.38 30.13
C ARG A 50 1.76 6.02 29.42
N ASP A 51 0.67 5.25 29.42
CA ASP A 51 0.57 3.93 28.77
C ASP A 51 -0.12 4.02 27.39
N ASP A 52 0.68 4.33 26.38
CA ASP A 52 0.22 4.49 25.00
C ASP A 52 0.49 3.22 24.18
N THR A 53 -0.47 2.81 23.36
CA THR A 53 -0.27 1.71 22.41
C THR A 53 0.83 2.06 21.41
N ILE A 54 1.79 1.14 21.27
CA ILE A 54 2.80 1.16 20.22
C ILE A 54 2.49 0.08 19.19
N ILE A 55 2.76 0.37 17.92
CA ILE A 55 2.72 -0.63 16.85
C ILE A 55 4.16 -1.04 16.60
N VAL A 56 4.46 -2.33 16.81
CA VAL A 56 5.77 -2.91 16.56
C VAL A 56 5.86 -3.26 15.08
N SER A 57 6.72 -2.57 14.35
CA SER A 57 6.99 -2.85 12.94
C SER A 57 7.93 -4.05 12.81
N ARG A 58 7.71 -4.87 11.79
CA ARG A 58 8.65 -5.93 11.43
C ARG A 58 9.81 -5.31 10.65
N SER A 59 11.04 -5.62 11.03
CA SER A 59 12.20 -5.23 10.21
C SER A 59 12.14 -5.98 8.88
N ARG A 60 12.42 -5.28 7.78
CA ARG A 60 12.49 -5.93 6.46
C ARG A 60 13.72 -6.85 6.40
N THR A 61 13.52 -8.01 5.79
CA THR A 61 14.62 -8.89 5.39
C THR A 61 15.43 -8.26 4.25
N GLU A 62 16.68 -8.70 4.06
CA GLU A 62 17.50 -8.23 2.93
C GLU A 62 16.87 -8.55 1.57
N GLU A 63 16.17 -9.68 1.45
CA GLU A 63 15.42 -10.03 0.24
C GLU A 63 14.31 -9.02 -0.07
N GLN A 64 13.61 -8.53 0.97
CA GLN A 64 12.58 -7.50 0.81
C GLN A 64 13.17 -6.13 0.47
N LYS A 65 14.29 -5.75 1.10
CA LYS A 65 15.01 -4.52 0.74
C LYS A 65 15.47 -4.56 -0.72
N GLU A 66 16.06 -5.67 -1.15
CA GLU A 66 16.48 -5.88 -2.54
C GLU A 66 15.30 -5.78 -3.52
N ARG A 67 14.12 -6.31 -3.15
CA ARG A 67 12.91 -6.15 -3.97
C ARG A 67 12.52 -4.68 -4.15
N PHE A 68 12.53 -3.87 -3.09
CA PHE A 68 12.22 -2.44 -3.20
C PHE A 68 13.26 -1.68 -4.02
N ARG A 69 14.54 -2.03 -3.88
CA ARG A 69 15.64 -1.54 -4.72
C ARG A 69 15.38 -1.84 -6.19
N GLN A 70 15.09 -3.10 -6.53
CA GLN A 70 14.82 -3.50 -7.90
C GLN A 70 13.62 -2.74 -8.48
N ILE A 71 12.54 -2.58 -7.72
CA ILE A 71 11.37 -1.81 -8.19
C ILE A 71 11.75 -0.33 -8.44
N ALA A 72 12.56 0.27 -7.57
CA ALA A 72 13.02 1.64 -7.78
C ALA A 72 13.86 1.78 -9.05
N LEU A 73 14.77 0.84 -9.30
CA LEU A 73 15.60 0.79 -10.52
C LEU A 73 14.73 0.56 -11.76
N ASP A 74 13.78 -0.37 -11.71
CA ASP A 74 12.85 -0.65 -12.81
C ASP A 74 11.99 0.58 -13.13
N ASN A 75 11.53 1.32 -12.12
CA ASN A 75 10.76 2.55 -12.30
C ASN A 75 11.58 3.67 -12.98
N VAL A 76 12.90 3.72 -12.74
CA VAL A 76 13.80 4.65 -13.43
C VAL A 76 14.00 4.20 -14.88
N ALA A 77 14.28 2.91 -15.09
CA ALA A 77 14.48 2.34 -16.42
C ALA A 77 13.22 2.47 -17.30
N SER A 78 12.03 2.20 -16.74
CA SER A 78 10.74 2.33 -17.46
C SER A 78 10.46 3.76 -17.87
N TRP A 79 10.86 4.73 -17.05
CA TRP A 79 10.73 6.15 -17.38
C TRP A 79 11.61 6.52 -18.58
N GLU A 80 12.87 6.10 -18.60
CA GLU A 80 13.76 6.37 -19.72
C GLU A 80 13.31 5.64 -21.01
N ALA A 81 12.82 4.41 -20.87
CA ALA A 81 12.21 3.68 -21.98
C ALA A 81 10.97 4.41 -22.53
N SER A 82 10.13 5.02 -21.68
CA SER A 82 8.94 5.76 -22.13
C SER A 82 9.27 6.98 -22.99
N LYS A 83 10.45 7.61 -22.80
CA LYS A 83 10.91 8.73 -23.65
C LYS A 83 11.24 8.28 -25.07
N THR A 84 11.62 7.02 -25.25
CA THR A 84 12.10 6.47 -26.53
C THR A 84 11.09 5.53 -27.18
N ALA A 85 10.09 5.05 -26.43
CA ALA A 85 9.06 4.15 -26.92
C ALA A 85 8.22 4.83 -28.02
N ALA A 86 8.16 4.16 -29.18
CA ALA A 86 7.23 4.53 -30.24
C ALA A 86 5.78 4.42 -29.75
N ARG A 87 4.86 5.20 -30.35
CA ARG A 87 3.42 5.26 -30.06
C ARG A 87 2.65 3.91 -30.12
N GLU A 88 3.33 2.81 -30.43
CA GLU A 88 2.75 1.48 -30.67
C GLU A 88 2.78 0.55 -29.46
N ALA A 89 3.40 0.94 -28.34
CA ALA A 89 3.31 0.15 -27.12
C ALA A 89 1.85 0.08 -26.62
N PRO A 90 1.36 -1.10 -26.22
CA PRO A 90 0.00 -1.23 -25.71
C PRO A 90 -0.19 -0.35 -24.47
N LEU A 91 -1.21 0.51 -24.49
CA LEU A 91 -1.51 1.50 -23.43
C LEU A 91 -1.92 0.88 -22.08
N GLY A 92 -2.18 -0.42 -22.05
CA GLY A 92 -2.58 -1.15 -20.86
C GLY A 92 -2.86 -2.62 -21.15
N GLN A 93 -3.12 -3.39 -20.09
CA GLN A 93 -3.57 -4.77 -20.20
C GLN A 93 -5.12 -4.82 -20.12
N PRO A 94 -5.77 -5.66 -20.94
CA PRO A 94 -7.22 -5.79 -20.89
C PRO A 94 -7.66 -6.42 -19.56
N ILE A 95 -8.78 -5.96 -19.02
CA ILE A 95 -9.43 -6.59 -17.87
C ILE A 95 -9.93 -7.97 -18.31
N ARG A 96 -9.77 -8.99 -17.45
CA ARG A 96 -10.32 -10.32 -17.70
C ARG A 96 -11.84 -10.26 -17.78
N THR A 97 -12.39 -10.57 -18.96
CA THR A 97 -13.84 -10.65 -19.18
C THR A 97 -14.29 -12.11 -19.26
N TYR A 98 -15.27 -12.50 -18.44
CA TYR A 98 -15.85 -13.85 -18.45
C TYR A 98 -16.91 -14.06 -19.54
N TYR A 99 -17.29 -13.00 -20.25
CA TYR A 99 -18.28 -13.03 -21.33
C TYR A 99 -17.60 -12.78 -22.67
N ASN A 100 -18.13 -13.37 -23.75
CA ASN A 100 -17.67 -13.06 -25.09
C ASN A 100 -18.06 -11.63 -25.45
N ALA A 101 -17.09 -10.72 -25.56
CA ALA A 101 -17.33 -9.32 -25.88
C ALA A 101 -18.05 -9.13 -27.24
N GLU A 102 -17.88 -10.06 -28.19
CA GLU A 102 -18.56 -10.05 -29.48
C GLU A 102 -20.07 -10.27 -29.36
N THR A 103 -20.53 -10.85 -28.25
CA THR A 103 -21.95 -11.10 -27.98
C THR A 103 -22.64 -9.94 -27.26
N ILE A 104 -21.88 -8.93 -26.84
CA ILE A 104 -22.45 -7.75 -26.20
C ILE A 104 -23.18 -6.93 -27.27
N PRO A 105 -24.52 -6.77 -27.20
CA PRO A 105 -25.24 -6.00 -28.18
C PRO A 105 -24.75 -4.55 -28.15
N THR A 106 -24.43 -4.01 -29.32
CA THR A 106 -24.09 -2.59 -29.43
C THR A 106 -25.29 -1.75 -28.99
N PRO A 107 -25.07 -0.71 -28.16
CA PRO A 107 -26.16 0.16 -27.77
C PRO A 107 -26.79 0.75 -29.02
N LYS A 108 -28.12 0.63 -29.12
CA LYS A 108 -28.85 1.17 -30.27
C LYS A 108 -28.52 2.66 -30.39
N PRO A 109 -28.10 3.14 -31.57
CA PRO A 109 -27.78 4.55 -31.74
C PRO A 109 -29.01 5.38 -31.33
N SER A 110 -28.82 6.27 -30.36
CA SER A 110 -29.84 7.23 -29.98
C SER A 110 -30.22 8.03 -31.22
N THR A 111 -31.49 8.04 -31.59
CA THR A 111 -32.04 8.82 -32.72
C THR A 111 -32.05 10.33 -32.46
N SER A 112 -31.39 10.79 -31.39
CA SER A 112 -31.22 12.20 -31.04
C SER A 112 -30.37 12.95 -32.09
N LYS A 113 -31.03 13.49 -33.12
CA LYS A 113 -30.46 14.49 -34.05
C LYS A 113 -29.78 15.66 -33.31
N ARG A 114 -30.28 16.00 -32.10
CA ARG A 114 -29.77 17.09 -31.26
C ARG A 114 -28.31 16.93 -30.81
N LEU A 115 -27.78 15.70 -30.74
CA LEU A 115 -26.40 15.50 -30.28
C LEU A 115 -25.35 15.91 -31.33
N LYS A 116 -25.68 15.77 -32.61
CA LYS A 116 -24.77 16.14 -33.71
C LYS A 116 -24.75 17.64 -33.99
N GLU A 117 -25.86 18.34 -33.76
CA GLU A 117 -25.97 19.78 -34.00
C GLU A 117 -25.19 20.61 -32.96
N ASN A 118 -24.93 20.06 -31.77
CA ASN A 118 -24.16 20.71 -30.71
C ASN A 118 -22.71 20.21 -30.58
N MET A 119 -22.25 19.33 -31.49
CA MET A 119 -20.84 18.93 -31.51
C MET A 119 -19.99 20.08 -32.06
N ILE A 120 -19.19 20.69 -31.17
CA ILE A 120 -18.18 21.67 -31.56
C ILE A 120 -17.19 20.98 -32.53
N PRO A 121 -16.89 21.56 -33.69
CA PRO A 121 -15.98 20.97 -34.66
C PRO A 121 -14.60 20.70 -34.04
N PHE A 122 -14.11 19.48 -34.20
CA PHE A 122 -12.82 18.95 -33.71
C PHE A 122 -11.57 19.56 -34.39
N LYS A 123 -11.61 20.83 -34.83
CA LYS A 123 -10.55 21.40 -35.68
C LYS A 123 -9.34 21.99 -34.94
N ASP A 124 -9.45 22.28 -33.65
CA ASP A 124 -8.42 23.06 -32.93
C ASP A 124 -7.69 22.32 -31.79
N MET A 125 -7.90 21.01 -31.60
CA MET A 125 -7.17 20.25 -30.56
C MET A 125 -5.79 19.82 -31.05
N ARG A 126 -4.82 20.75 -31.05
CA ARG A 126 -3.40 20.51 -31.39
C ARG A 126 -2.54 20.00 -30.22
N GLU A 127 -3.10 19.84 -29.03
CA GLU A 127 -2.39 19.31 -27.87
C GLU A 127 -2.74 17.83 -27.66
N PRO A 128 -1.79 16.94 -27.30
CA PRO A 128 -2.05 15.51 -27.24
C PRO A 128 -2.95 15.06 -26.08
N TYR A 129 -3.38 15.94 -25.17
CA TYR A 129 -4.28 15.58 -24.06
C TYR A 129 -5.21 16.72 -23.58
N PRO A 130 -6.24 17.14 -24.34
CA PRO A 130 -7.41 17.78 -23.76
C PRO A 130 -8.55 16.76 -23.68
N ILE A 131 -8.25 15.50 -23.35
CA ILE A 131 -9.27 14.74 -22.65
C ILE A 131 -9.28 15.36 -21.26
N THR A 132 -10.09 16.40 -21.07
CA THR A 132 -10.68 16.60 -19.76
C THR A 132 -11.43 15.30 -19.52
N LEU A 133 -10.77 14.33 -18.91
CA LEU A 133 -11.41 13.21 -18.27
C LEU A 133 -12.24 13.88 -17.18
N LYS A 134 -13.43 14.35 -17.59
CA LYS A 134 -14.61 14.20 -16.78
C LYS A 134 -14.80 12.70 -16.70
N ALA A 135 -13.91 12.03 -15.95
CA ALA A 135 -14.29 10.86 -15.20
C ALA A 135 -15.68 11.18 -14.68
N THR A 136 -16.59 10.23 -14.77
CA THR A 136 -17.98 10.37 -14.37
C THR A 136 -18.03 10.59 -12.86
N LEU A 137 -17.50 11.73 -12.42
CA LEU A 137 -17.48 12.25 -11.08
C LEU A 137 -18.90 12.72 -10.92
N THR A 138 -19.77 11.80 -10.51
CA THR A 138 -21.14 12.12 -10.11
C THR A 138 -21.18 13.24 -9.07
N GLU A 139 -20.03 13.56 -8.45
CA GLU A 139 -19.89 14.52 -7.36
C GLU A 139 -18.78 15.56 -7.58
N GLY A 140 -18.03 15.54 -8.69
CA GLY A 140 -16.98 16.54 -8.98
C GLY A 140 -15.69 16.45 -8.13
N TYR A 141 -15.53 15.42 -7.28
CA TYR A 141 -14.37 15.24 -6.39
C TYR A 141 -13.78 13.83 -6.49
N LEU A 142 -12.46 13.74 -6.41
CA LEU A 142 -11.73 12.47 -6.29
C LEU A 142 -11.70 12.00 -4.82
N PRO A 143 -11.67 10.68 -4.57
CA PRO A 143 -11.53 10.16 -3.22
C PRO A 143 -10.19 10.57 -2.61
N MET A 144 -10.23 10.97 -1.35
CA MET A 144 -9.04 11.22 -0.54
C MET A 144 -9.11 10.37 0.73
N VAL A 145 -7.96 9.83 1.13
CA VAL A 145 -7.83 9.02 2.35
C VAL A 145 -6.92 9.71 3.35
N LYS A 146 -7.26 9.59 4.64
CA LYS A 146 -6.43 10.14 5.71
C LYS A 146 -5.36 9.13 6.09
N ALA A 147 -4.12 9.57 6.17
CA ALA A 147 -2.99 8.70 6.40
C ALA A 147 -1.90 9.32 7.29
N THR A 148 -1.05 8.45 7.81
CA THR A 148 0.28 8.81 8.31
C THR A 148 1.31 8.18 7.38
N VAL A 149 2.27 8.97 6.94
CA VAL A 149 3.27 8.57 5.96
C VAL A 149 4.66 8.68 6.58
N VAL A 150 5.49 7.66 6.38
CA VAL A 150 6.91 7.70 6.64
C VAL A 150 7.65 7.61 5.31
N LEU A 151 8.45 8.63 5.02
CA LEU A 151 9.29 8.72 3.83
C LEU A 151 10.72 8.33 4.19
N LYS A 152 11.29 7.43 3.38
CA LYS A 152 12.66 6.93 3.50
C LYS A 152 13.35 7.00 2.14
N ALA A 153 14.68 7.04 2.12
CA ALA A 153 15.41 6.72 0.89
C ALA A 153 15.19 5.23 0.50
N VAL A 154 15.43 4.86 -0.76
CA VAL A 154 15.22 3.48 -1.25
C VAL A 154 16.12 2.47 -0.53
N ASP A 155 17.39 2.82 -0.31
CA ASP A 155 18.37 2.01 0.43
C ASP A 155 18.55 2.48 1.87
N ASN A 156 17.49 3.01 2.49
CA ASN A 156 17.62 3.43 3.87
C ASN A 156 17.73 2.19 4.76
N ASP A 157 18.85 2.06 5.45
CA ASP A 157 18.86 1.24 6.65
C ASP A 157 17.99 1.92 7.71
N ASP A 158 17.40 1.15 8.63
CA ASP A 158 16.50 1.72 9.66
C ASP A 158 17.21 2.66 10.65
N THR A 159 18.49 2.98 10.41
CA THR A 159 19.34 3.92 11.15
C THR A 159 19.52 5.28 10.46
N THR A 160 19.12 5.41 9.20
CA THR A 160 19.30 6.64 8.42
C THR A 160 18.09 7.57 8.47
N MET A 161 18.24 8.76 7.87
CA MET A 161 17.26 9.84 7.89
C MET A 161 15.89 9.41 7.32
N SER A 162 14.82 9.65 8.08
CA SER A 162 13.43 9.43 7.66
C SER A 162 12.58 10.64 8.01
N GLN A 163 11.50 10.87 7.26
CA GLN A 163 10.55 11.94 7.54
C GLN A 163 9.14 11.38 7.74
N GLU A 164 8.52 11.69 8.88
CA GLU A 164 7.12 11.35 9.15
C GLU A 164 6.20 12.53 8.84
N ILE A 165 5.08 12.28 8.17
CA ILE A 165 4.01 13.23 7.88
C ILE A 165 2.70 12.67 8.44
N LYS A 166 2.22 13.24 9.54
CA LYS A 166 1.01 12.80 10.23
C LYS A 166 -0.24 13.49 9.69
N ASN A 167 -1.36 12.76 9.70
CA ASN A 167 -2.70 13.29 9.38
C ASN A 167 -2.81 13.97 8.00
N ILE A 168 -2.10 13.47 7.00
CA ILE A 168 -2.16 13.98 5.63
C ILE A 168 -3.34 13.38 4.86
N TYR A 169 -3.99 14.19 4.02
CA TYR A 169 -4.92 13.69 3.02
C TYR A 169 -4.16 13.30 1.76
N ILE A 170 -4.36 12.06 1.34
CA ILE A 170 -3.70 11.48 0.17
C ILE A 170 -4.77 11.25 -0.90
N LEU A 171 -4.47 11.66 -2.13
CA LEU A 171 -5.35 11.46 -3.26
C LEU A 171 -5.33 9.98 -3.69
N TRP A 172 -6.50 9.35 -3.72
CA TRP A 172 -6.66 7.99 -4.23
C TRP A 172 -6.97 8.08 -5.73
N ASP A 173 -5.99 7.79 -6.58
CA ASP A 173 -6.11 8.00 -8.02
C ASP A 173 -5.78 6.75 -8.83
N THR A 174 -6.83 6.07 -9.29
CA THR A 174 -6.69 4.94 -10.22
C THR A 174 -6.20 5.37 -11.59
N GLY A 175 -6.15 6.66 -11.92
CA GLY A 175 -5.56 7.18 -13.15
C GLY A 175 -4.04 7.36 -13.07
N CYS A 176 -3.47 7.35 -11.87
CA CYS A 176 -2.04 7.51 -11.65
C CYS A 176 -1.35 6.14 -11.61
N HIS A 177 -0.33 5.91 -12.45
CA HIS A 177 0.33 4.59 -12.48
C HIS A 177 1.24 4.36 -11.27
N PHE A 178 1.98 5.36 -10.82
CA PHE A 178 2.91 5.26 -9.68
C PHE A 178 2.53 6.26 -8.59
N THR A 179 2.93 5.99 -7.35
CA THR A 179 2.75 6.95 -6.26
C THR A 179 3.61 8.20 -6.50
N ILE A 180 3.03 9.38 -6.31
CA ILE A 180 3.70 10.68 -6.51
C ILE A 180 3.65 11.48 -5.20
N VAL A 181 4.78 12.10 -4.85
CA VAL A 181 4.91 12.99 -3.70
C VAL A 181 5.33 14.37 -4.18
N SER A 182 4.60 15.40 -3.79
CA SER A 182 5.03 16.77 -4.04
C SER A 182 6.27 17.11 -3.22
N ASP A 183 7.31 17.69 -3.85
CA ASP A 183 8.59 18.02 -3.21
C ASP A 183 8.44 19.01 -2.05
N ASP A 184 7.44 19.88 -2.08
CA ASP A 184 7.19 20.85 -1.01
C ASP A 184 6.62 20.23 0.27
N LEU A 185 6.27 18.94 0.26
CA LEU A 185 5.96 18.17 1.46
C LEU A 185 7.24 17.70 2.19
N LEU A 186 8.40 17.78 1.56
CA LEU A 186 9.66 17.32 2.14
C LEU A 186 10.35 18.44 2.94
N THR A 187 10.91 18.09 4.09
CA THR A 187 11.76 19.00 4.86
C THR A 187 13.02 19.34 4.06
N GLU A 188 13.59 20.52 4.31
CA GLU A 188 14.80 20.96 3.61
C GLU A 188 15.96 19.98 3.81
N ASP A 189 16.16 19.48 5.04
CA ASP A 189 17.22 18.54 5.35
C ASP A 189 17.00 17.20 4.62
N PHE A 190 15.75 16.72 4.53
CA PHE A 190 15.47 15.47 3.82
C PHE A 190 15.67 15.64 2.32
N ARG A 191 15.32 16.80 1.74
CA ARG A 191 15.63 17.10 0.33
C ARG A 191 17.12 17.12 0.06
N LYS A 192 17.91 17.76 0.92
CA LYS A 192 19.38 17.77 0.81
C LYS A 192 19.97 16.37 0.92
N TYR A 193 19.45 15.55 1.84
CA TYR A 193 19.83 14.15 1.96
C TYR A 193 19.51 13.38 0.66
N LEU A 194 18.29 13.56 0.16
CA LEU A 194 17.86 13.04 -1.14
C LEU A 194 18.51 13.72 -2.35
N ASP A 195 19.50 14.60 -2.17
CA ASP A 195 20.37 15.11 -3.24
C ASP A 195 21.80 14.52 -3.16
N HIS A 196 22.14 13.78 -2.11
CA HIS A 196 23.45 13.14 -1.96
C HIS A 196 23.72 12.10 -3.06
N PRO A 197 24.93 12.01 -3.65
CA PRO A 197 25.22 11.14 -4.81
C PRO A 197 24.90 9.65 -4.60
N ILE A 198 24.85 9.18 -3.36
CA ILE A 198 24.50 7.79 -3.01
C ILE A 198 23.12 7.37 -3.53
N HIS A 199 22.19 8.32 -3.76
CA HIS A 199 20.86 7.99 -4.30
C HIS A 199 20.73 8.25 -5.81
N ASP A 200 21.81 8.64 -6.51
CA ASP A 200 21.78 8.87 -7.96
C ASP A 200 21.26 7.68 -8.79
N PRO A 201 21.52 6.41 -8.43
CA PRO A 201 20.93 5.26 -9.15
C PRO A 201 19.40 5.28 -9.18
N TYR A 202 18.76 5.95 -8.22
CA TYR A 202 17.31 6.03 -8.07
C TYR A 202 16.72 7.36 -8.56
N ARG A 203 17.49 8.20 -9.26
CA ARG A 203 17.02 9.49 -9.75
C ARG A 203 17.03 9.52 -11.27
N ASN A 204 16.25 10.44 -11.82
CA ASN A 204 16.41 10.89 -13.19
C ASN A 204 16.39 12.42 -13.21
N ASP A 205 16.62 13.03 -14.38
CA ASP A 205 16.71 14.48 -14.56
C ASP A 205 15.51 15.28 -14.02
N GLN A 206 14.38 14.61 -13.75
CA GLN A 206 13.12 15.25 -13.40
C GLN A 206 12.60 14.89 -12.02
N THR A 207 13.06 13.79 -11.41
CA THR A 207 12.42 13.21 -10.23
C THR A 207 13.41 12.49 -9.33
N ARG A 208 13.18 12.58 -8.02
CA ARG A 208 13.84 11.73 -7.01
C ARG A 208 12.95 10.52 -6.71
N ARG A 209 13.51 9.42 -6.24
CA ARG A 209 12.72 8.28 -5.73
C ARG A 209 12.85 8.18 -4.23
N VAL A 210 11.72 7.89 -3.60
CA VAL A 210 11.62 7.64 -2.17
C VAL A 210 10.86 6.36 -1.95
N GLN A 211 11.22 5.66 -0.90
CA GLN A 211 10.37 4.63 -0.35
C GLN A 211 9.34 5.30 0.56
N ILE A 212 8.08 4.88 0.42
CA ILE A 212 6.94 5.43 1.13
C ILE A 212 6.31 4.28 1.91
N GLU A 213 6.33 4.41 3.23
CA GLU A 213 5.56 3.57 4.14
C GLU A 213 4.31 4.36 4.53
N VAL A 214 3.14 3.81 4.20
CA VAL A 214 1.86 4.49 4.41
C VAL A 214 1.00 3.66 5.33
N ARG A 215 0.56 4.30 6.41
CA ARG A 215 -0.51 3.82 7.28
C ARG A 215 -1.79 4.56 6.93
N ILE A 216 -2.75 3.86 6.33
CA ILE A 216 -4.01 4.45 5.86
C ILE A 216 -5.16 3.99 6.75
N ALA A 217 -6.01 4.93 7.15
CA ALA A 217 -7.31 4.62 7.72
C ALA A 217 -8.36 4.59 6.60
N LEU A 218 -8.97 3.42 6.39
CA LEU A 218 -10.05 3.17 5.44
C LEU A 218 -11.37 2.91 6.19
N SER A 219 -12.47 2.71 5.46
CA SER A 219 -13.81 2.63 6.06
C SER A 219 -13.97 1.47 7.04
N ASN A 220 -13.27 0.35 6.82
CA ASN A 220 -13.39 -0.85 7.63
C ASN A 220 -12.08 -1.31 8.30
N ALA A 221 -10.95 -0.68 7.98
CA ALA A 221 -9.66 -1.12 8.46
C ALA A 221 -8.63 0.00 8.47
N GLN A 222 -7.63 -0.18 9.33
CA GLN A 222 -6.35 0.50 9.20
C GLN A 222 -5.37 -0.49 8.58
N ILE A 223 -4.69 -0.09 7.51
CA ILE A 223 -3.71 -0.92 6.81
C ILE A 223 -2.37 -0.21 6.73
N ASP A 224 -1.30 -1.01 6.79
CA ASP A 224 0.08 -0.58 6.59
C ASP A 224 0.58 -1.16 5.26
N MET A 225 1.11 -0.31 4.39
CA MET A 225 1.59 -0.67 3.07
C MET A 225 2.86 0.11 2.72
N ALA A 226 3.68 -0.44 1.82
CA ALA A 226 4.88 0.23 1.34
C ALA A 226 4.92 0.28 -0.20
N SER A 227 5.39 1.40 -0.75
CA SER A 227 5.55 1.59 -2.19
C SER A 227 6.78 2.44 -2.51
N ILE A 228 7.22 2.46 -3.76
CA ILE A 228 8.21 3.43 -4.24
C ILE A 228 7.46 4.58 -4.89
N GLY A 229 7.71 5.80 -4.41
CA GLY A 229 7.13 7.01 -4.98
C GLY A 229 8.14 7.88 -5.70
N ALA A 230 7.63 8.64 -6.66
CA ALA A 230 8.36 9.69 -7.34
C ALA A 230 8.15 11.03 -6.63
N VAL A 231 9.23 11.69 -6.22
CA VAL A 231 9.17 13.08 -5.74
C VAL A 231 9.24 14.00 -6.95
N ILE A 232 8.24 14.87 -7.09
CA ILE A 232 8.18 15.83 -8.19
C ILE A 232 8.01 17.26 -7.69
N PRO A 233 8.59 18.27 -8.37
CA PRO A 233 8.36 19.67 -8.03
C PRO A 233 6.87 20.02 -8.02
N LYS A 234 6.46 20.84 -7.06
CA LYS A 234 5.06 21.27 -6.89
C LYS A 234 4.48 21.86 -8.18
N GLU A 235 5.29 22.60 -8.93
CA GLU A 235 4.88 23.27 -10.17
C GLU A 235 4.51 22.27 -11.28
N LYS A 236 4.98 21.02 -11.16
CA LYS A 236 4.65 19.91 -12.08
C LYS A 236 3.50 19.04 -11.56
N MET A 237 3.04 19.25 -10.32
CA MET A 237 1.85 18.57 -9.79
C MET A 237 0.59 19.07 -10.51
N PRO A 238 -0.44 18.21 -10.69
CA PRO A 238 -1.72 18.66 -11.21
C PRO A 238 -2.26 19.82 -10.35
N ASN A 239 -2.57 20.93 -11.02
CA ASN A 239 -3.03 22.18 -10.40
C ASN A 239 -2.05 22.81 -9.38
N GLY A 240 -0.75 22.52 -9.47
CA GLY A 240 0.28 23.11 -8.58
C GLY A 240 0.07 22.80 -7.10
N SER A 241 -0.57 21.67 -6.80
CA SER A 241 -1.07 21.35 -5.47
C SER A 241 -0.10 20.51 -4.65
N SER A 242 -0.17 20.66 -3.32
CA SER A 242 0.71 19.97 -2.36
C SER A 242 0.01 18.76 -1.74
N TYR A 243 0.13 17.60 -2.38
CA TYR A 243 -0.41 16.34 -1.85
C TYR A 243 0.42 15.15 -2.31
N ILE A 244 0.10 13.98 -1.75
CA ILE A 244 0.56 12.69 -2.22
C ILE A 244 -0.55 12.09 -3.10
N ILE A 245 -0.19 11.47 -4.22
CA ILE A 245 -1.10 10.70 -5.06
C ILE A 245 -0.74 9.23 -4.91
N LEU A 246 -1.66 8.39 -4.46
CA LEU A 246 -1.48 6.94 -4.47
C LEU A 246 -1.79 6.42 -5.86
N GLY A 247 -0.78 5.83 -6.48
CA GLY A 247 -0.91 5.22 -7.80
C GLY A 247 -1.39 3.78 -7.74
N GLN A 248 -1.59 3.22 -8.93
CA GLN A 248 -1.98 1.84 -9.13
C GLN A 248 -0.87 0.87 -8.73
N SER A 249 0.33 1.08 -9.25
CA SER A 249 1.48 0.21 -9.05
C SER A 249 1.88 0.18 -7.58
N GLN A 250 2.10 -1.02 -7.05
CA GLN A 250 2.47 -1.31 -5.66
C GLN A 250 1.45 -0.93 -4.58
N PHE A 251 0.39 -0.17 -4.92
CA PHE A 251 -0.62 0.25 -3.94
C PHE A 251 -2.01 -0.25 -4.30
N ILE A 252 -2.75 0.42 -5.19
CA ILE A 252 -4.14 0.03 -5.50
C ILE A 252 -4.21 -1.40 -6.06
N ASN A 253 -3.24 -1.80 -6.89
CA ASN A 253 -3.18 -3.15 -7.45
C ASN A 253 -2.77 -4.23 -6.43
N ALA A 254 -2.31 -3.83 -5.24
CA ALA A 254 -1.96 -4.73 -4.14
C ALA A 254 -3.13 -4.93 -3.16
N MET A 255 -4.33 -4.40 -3.46
CA MET A 255 -5.51 -4.52 -2.61
C MET A 255 -6.70 -5.08 -3.38
N ASP A 256 -7.43 -6.01 -2.76
CA ASP A 256 -8.82 -6.27 -3.09
C ASP A 256 -9.71 -5.32 -2.27
N CYS A 257 -10.29 -4.36 -2.96
CA CYS A 257 -11.12 -3.34 -2.33
C CYS A 257 -12.35 -2.99 -3.15
N ARG A 258 -13.36 -2.48 -2.45
CA ARG A 258 -14.59 -1.94 -3.03
C ARG A 258 -14.73 -0.47 -2.67
N SER A 259 -14.73 0.38 -3.68
CA SER A 259 -15.08 1.79 -3.54
C SER A 259 -16.59 1.99 -3.77
N ILE A 260 -17.28 2.57 -2.80
CA ILE A 260 -18.74 2.80 -2.81
C ILE A 260 -19.00 4.30 -2.72
N PRO A 261 -19.26 4.99 -3.85
CA PRO A 261 -19.52 6.43 -3.83
C PRO A 261 -20.74 6.79 -2.98
N ARG A 262 -20.73 8.00 -2.42
CA ARG A 262 -21.82 8.56 -1.61
C ARG A 262 -23.18 8.50 -2.32
N SER A 263 -23.23 8.80 -3.62
CA SER A 263 -24.45 8.67 -4.43
C SER A 263 -25.10 7.28 -4.34
N LEU A 264 -24.30 6.21 -4.34
CA LEU A 264 -24.79 4.84 -4.19
C LEU A 264 -25.19 4.53 -2.74
N LEU A 265 -24.45 5.04 -1.75
CA LEU A 265 -24.80 4.91 -0.33
C LEU A 265 -26.16 5.57 -0.03
N ARG A 266 -26.40 6.76 -0.59
CA ARG A 266 -27.69 7.47 -0.49
C ARG A 266 -28.82 6.72 -1.17
N ALA A 267 -28.57 6.17 -2.36
CA ALA A 267 -29.57 5.35 -3.05
C ALA A 267 -29.95 4.09 -2.25
N LYS A 268 -29.04 3.59 -1.40
CA LYS A 268 -29.30 2.51 -0.43
C LYS A 268 -29.95 2.99 0.89
N GLY A 269 -30.30 4.27 1.00
CA GLY A 269 -30.91 4.84 2.21
C GLY A 269 -29.96 5.06 3.38
N LYS A 270 -28.64 4.97 3.18
CA LYS A 270 -27.67 5.31 4.22
C LYS A 270 -27.60 6.83 4.42
N ASP A 271 -27.61 7.26 5.67
CA ASP A 271 -27.32 8.65 6.04
C ASP A 271 -25.82 8.90 5.95
N ILE A 272 -25.41 9.80 5.05
CA ILE A 272 -24.01 10.11 4.78
C ILE A 272 -23.86 11.59 4.50
N SER A 273 -22.88 12.17 5.21
CA SER A 273 -22.59 13.59 5.19
C SER A 273 -22.20 14.10 3.80
N ASN A 274 -22.38 15.40 3.58
CA ASN A 274 -22.12 16.04 2.28
C ASN A 274 -20.64 16.19 1.94
N ASP A 275 -19.77 16.11 2.93
CA ASP A 275 -18.32 16.28 2.87
C ASP A 275 -17.55 14.95 2.69
N VAL A 276 -18.25 13.81 2.69
CA VAL A 276 -17.64 12.49 2.51
C VAL A 276 -17.83 12.01 1.07
N TRP A 277 -16.76 11.54 0.43
CA TRP A 277 -16.82 10.99 -0.92
C TRP A 277 -17.60 9.67 -0.99
N GLY A 278 -17.44 8.80 0.01
CA GLY A 278 -18.04 7.48 0.08
C GLY A 278 -17.23 6.54 0.97
N ASP A 279 -17.44 5.23 0.78
CA ASP A 279 -16.70 4.19 1.50
C ASP A 279 -15.60 3.57 0.61
N ILE A 280 -14.47 3.21 1.21
CA ILE A 280 -13.47 2.32 0.63
C ILE A 280 -13.30 1.15 1.60
N VAL A 281 -13.80 -0.02 1.20
CA VAL A 281 -13.78 -1.24 1.99
C VAL A 281 -12.70 -2.17 1.44
N VAL A 282 -11.76 -2.60 2.27
CA VAL A 282 -10.70 -3.55 1.89
C VAL A 282 -11.04 -4.92 2.43
N TYR A 283 -10.93 -5.95 1.59
CA TYR A 283 -11.12 -7.35 1.99
C TYR A 283 -9.79 -8.05 2.18
N GLU A 284 -8.87 -7.86 1.25
CA GLU A 284 -7.55 -8.49 1.26
C GLU A 284 -6.53 -7.51 0.71
N TYR A 285 -5.28 -7.62 1.14
CA TYR A 285 -4.18 -6.86 0.55
C TYR A 285 -2.86 -7.61 0.68
N ILE A 286 -1.90 -7.26 -0.17
CA ILE A 286 -0.52 -7.71 -0.06
C ILE A 286 0.21 -6.66 0.77
N ASP A 287 0.73 -7.07 1.93
CA ASP A 287 1.44 -6.17 2.82
C ASP A 287 2.84 -5.79 2.30
N GLU A 288 3.54 -4.95 3.06
CA GLU A 288 4.91 -4.52 2.76
C GLU A 288 5.95 -5.66 2.78
N LEU A 289 5.60 -6.82 3.32
CA LEU A 289 6.45 -8.01 3.37
C LEU A 289 6.17 -8.95 2.19
N GLY A 290 5.07 -8.72 1.46
CA GLY A 290 4.62 -9.56 0.36
C GLY A 290 3.62 -10.64 0.78
N ASP A 291 3.16 -10.62 2.02
CA ASP A 291 2.20 -11.58 2.55
C ASP A 291 0.78 -11.12 2.23
N LEU A 292 -0.10 -12.08 1.90
CA LEU A 292 -1.53 -11.82 1.73
C LEU A 292 -2.19 -11.70 3.10
N VAL A 293 -2.77 -10.54 3.39
CA VAL A 293 -3.47 -10.23 4.62
C VAL A 293 -4.97 -10.13 4.33
N THR A 294 -5.77 -10.95 5.00
CA THR A 294 -7.23 -10.87 4.97
C THR A 294 -7.72 -9.95 6.10
N VAL A 295 -8.52 -8.95 5.73
CA VAL A 295 -9.16 -8.03 6.66
C VAL A 295 -10.47 -8.65 7.13
N GLY A 296 -10.53 -9.01 8.41
CA GLY A 296 -11.79 -9.44 9.02
C GLY A 296 -12.82 -8.32 8.92
N LEU A 297 -13.99 -8.60 8.34
CA LEU A 297 -15.13 -7.69 8.43
C LEU A 297 -15.46 -7.54 9.92
N GLY A 298 -15.24 -6.34 10.47
CA GLY A 298 -15.71 -6.04 11.82
C GLY A 298 -17.19 -6.41 11.93
N GLU A 299 -17.62 -6.95 13.08
CA GLU A 299 -18.91 -7.60 13.33
C GLU A 299 -20.17 -6.70 13.15
N GLY A 300 -20.08 -5.61 12.39
CA GLY A 300 -21.16 -4.64 12.15
C GLY A 300 -21.95 -4.82 10.84
N GLU A 301 -21.60 -5.74 9.94
CA GLU A 301 -22.48 -6.04 8.80
C GLU A 301 -23.51 -7.11 9.18
N VAL A 302 -24.72 -6.61 9.45
CA VAL A 302 -25.97 -7.38 9.43
C VAL A 302 -25.99 -8.19 8.14
N ARG A 303 -26.01 -9.52 8.29
CA ARG A 303 -26.28 -10.44 7.20
C ARG A 303 -27.66 -10.13 6.63
N ASP A 304 -27.72 -9.37 5.54
CA ASP A 304 -28.87 -9.39 4.65
C ASP A 304 -28.95 -10.81 4.08
N THR A 305 -29.72 -11.64 4.77
CA THR A 305 -29.98 -13.01 4.40
C THR A 305 -31.01 -12.93 3.28
N GLU A 306 -30.58 -13.03 2.02
CA GLU A 306 -31.48 -13.27 0.89
C GLU A 306 -32.12 -14.66 1.04
N GLU A 307 -33.24 -14.75 1.76
CA GLU A 307 -34.19 -15.84 1.58
C GLU A 307 -34.82 -15.70 0.18
N ARG A 308 -34.19 -16.33 -0.81
CA ARG A 308 -34.92 -16.77 -2.02
C ARG A 308 -35.72 -18.02 -1.66
N GLN A 309 -36.96 -17.85 -1.24
CA GLN A 309 -37.95 -18.93 -1.32
C GLN A 309 -38.39 -19.08 -2.78
N GLY A 310 -37.98 -20.20 -3.37
CA GLY A 310 -38.40 -20.64 -4.68
C GLY A 310 -39.81 -21.21 -4.70
N GLU A 311 -40.43 -21.02 -5.87
CA GLU A 311 -41.21 -22.00 -6.63
C GLU A 311 -42.50 -22.57 -6.01
N GLN A 312 -43.62 -22.11 -6.57
CA GLN A 312 -44.88 -22.85 -6.60
C GLN A 312 -44.75 -24.16 -7.40
N PRO A 313 -45.31 -25.29 -6.96
CA PRO A 313 -45.58 -26.43 -7.82
C PRO A 313 -47.03 -26.43 -8.33
N PRO A 314 -47.32 -27.05 -9.49
CA PRO A 314 -48.68 -27.25 -9.95
C PRO A 314 -49.30 -28.51 -9.31
N LEU A 315 -50.61 -28.45 -9.12
CA LEU A 315 -51.49 -29.55 -8.73
C LEU A 315 -51.43 -30.70 -9.75
N SER A 316 -51.29 -31.94 -9.28
CA SER A 316 -52.15 -33.06 -9.72
C SER A 316 -52.10 -34.25 -8.76
N SER A 317 -53.25 -34.91 -8.71
CA SER A 317 -53.74 -35.99 -7.85
C SER A 317 -53.20 -37.40 -8.18
N GLY A 318 -53.18 -38.30 -7.18
CA GLY A 318 -53.33 -39.75 -7.42
C GLY A 318 -52.70 -40.72 -6.41
N LEU A 319 -53.53 -41.17 -5.46
CA LEU A 319 -53.67 -42.49 -4.79
C LEU A 319 -52.50 -43.51 -4.62
N GLU A 320 -52.45 -44.04 -3.37
CA GLU A 320 -52.14 -45.43 -2.91
C GLU A 320 -50.69 -45.96 -3.04
N ALA A 321 -50.09 -46.76 -2.13
CA ALA A 321 -50.46 -47.40 -0.87
C ALA A 321 -49.19 -47.82 -0.06
N VAL A 322 -49.33 -47.87 1.28
CA VAL A 322 -48.83 -48.81 2.31
C VAL A 322 -47.57 -49.68 2.04
N THR A 323 -46.54 -49.64 2.91
CA THR A 323 -46.17 -50.70 3.90
C THR A 323 -44.95 -50.33 4.78
N ASP A 324 -44.95 -50.95 5.97
CA ASP A 324 -44.12 -50.88 7.17
C ASP A 324 -42.60 -51.19 7.08
N GLY A 325 -41.90 -50.81 8.17
CA GLY A 325 -40.73 -51.54 8.71
C GLY A 325 -39.60 -50.62 9.22
N ALA A 326 -39.52 -50.31 10.53
CA ALA A 326 -38.55 -50.87 11.50
C ALA A 326 -37.07 -50.64 11.13
N THR A 327 -36.13 -50.11 11.95
CA THR A 327 -35.84 -50.31 13.39
C THR A 327 -34.62 -49.43 13.79
N LYS A 328 -34.52 -49.02 15.08
CA LYS A 328 -33.36 -49.06 16.04
C LYS A 328 -31.91 -48.71 15.53
N THR A 329 -30.97 -48.05 16.24
CA THR A 329 -30.66 -47.84 17.69
C THR A 329 -29.46 -46.87 17.80
N GLU A 330 -29.30 -46.25 18.99
CA GLU A 330 -28.07 -45.89 19.75
C GLU A 330 -26.97 -44.99 19.10
N ALA A 331 -26.54 -43.87 19.67
CA ALA A 331 -26.00 -43.53 21.01
C ALA A 331 -24.57 -44.03 21.29
N GLY A 332 -23.66 -43.10 21.61
CA GLY A 332 -22.30 -43.35 22.15
C GLY A 332 -21.29 -42.28 21.72
N SER A 333 -21.03 -41.26 22.56
CA SER A 333 -19.78 -41.06 23.36
C SER A 333 -18.54 -40.73 22.51
N ALA A 334 -18.05 -39.49 22.49
CA ALA A 334 -17.19 -38.84 23.50
C ALA A 334 -15.89 -39.61 23.78
N GLU A 335 -14.75 -39.08 23.30
CA GLU A 335 -13.48 -39.13 24.03
C GLU A 335 -12.47 -38.11 23.47
N GLU A 336 -11.98 -37.26 24.38
CA GLU A 336 -10.78 -36.44 24.27
C GLU A 336 -9.51 -37.33 24.35
N MET A 337 -8.45 -36.97 23.63
CA MET A 337 -7.04 -37.11 24.07
C MET A 337 -6.15 -36.52 22.96
N GLU A 338 -5.55 -35.35 23.15
CA GLU A 338 -4.27 -35.10 23.83
C GLU A 338 -3.10 -35.00 22.83
N CYS A 339 -2.47 -33.82 22.86
CA CYS A 339 -1.33 -33.39 22.07
C CYS A 339 -0.08 -34.26 22.25
N LYS A 340 0.59 -34.61 21.15
CA LYS A 340 2.05 -34.77 21.12
C LYS A 340 2.66 -34.14 19.87
N SER A 341 3.26 -32.97 20.06
CA SER A 341 4.16 -32.31 19.12
C SER A 341 5.55 -32.92 19.26
N THR A 342 6.12 -33.43 18.16
CA THR A 342 7.53 -33.84 18.07
C THR A 342 8.26 -32.93 17.09
N VAL A 343 9.12 -32.08 17.63
CA VAL A 343 10.06 -31.22 16.91
C VAL A 343 11.24 -32.06 16.42
N SER A 344 11.41 -32.16 15.11
CA SER A 344 12.57 -32.81 14.48
C SER A 344 13.65 -31.79 14.16
N HIS A 345 14.74 -31.80 14.93
CA HIS A 345 15.98 -31.10 14.62
C HIS A 345 16.64 -31.70 13.37
N ARG A 346 16.76 -30.93 12.28
CA ARG A 346 17.63 -31.26 11.15
C ARG A 346 18.77 -30.24 11.08
N LYS A 347 19.93 -30.61 11.64
CA LYS A 347 21.21 -29.93 11.44
C LYS A 347 21.58 -29.99 9.96
N ARG A 348 21.79 -28.84 9.31
CA ARG A 348 22.54 -28.74 8.06
C ARG A 348 23.84 -27.98 8.33
N LYS A 349 24.95 -28.70 8.21
CA LYS A 349 26.31 -28.17 8.04
C LYS A 349 26.32 -27.28 6.78
N ARG A 350 26.83 -26.05 6.89
CA ARG A 350 27.33 -25.27 5.75
C ARG A 350 28.86 -25.37 5.78
N GLU A 351 29.43 -25.92 4.72
CA GLU A 351 30.85 -25.75 4.38
C GLU A 351 31.00 -24.36 3.74
N PHE A 352 32.00 -23.63 4.21
CA PHE A 352 32.44 -22.33 3.72
C PHE A 352 33.68 -22.60 2.88
N ASP A 353 33.63 -22.27 1.59
CA ASP A 353 34.83 -22.09 0.78
C ASP A 353 35.06 -20.59 0.64
N ILE A 354 36.18 -20.14 1.22
CA ILE A 354 36.72 -18.79 1.11
C ILE A 354 37.73 -18.86 -0.05
N ALA A 355 37.47 -18.10 -1.12
CA ALA A 355 38.48 -17.78 -2.11
C ALA A 355 39.00 -16.37 -1.80
N GLU A 356 40.23 -16.32 -1.32
CA GLU A 356 41.09 -15.13 -1.31
C GLU A 356 41.60 -14.92 -2.74
N GLU A 357 41.40 -13.76 -3.33
CA GLU A 357 42.21 -13.28 -4.47
C GLU A 357 42.47 -11.78 -4.31
N ASP A 358 43.69 -11.52 -3.85
CA ASP A 358 44.72 -10.64 -4.39
C ASP A 358 44.45 -9.13 -4.60
N GLU A 359 45.23 -8.39 -3.81
CA GLU A 359 45.64 -7.00 -3.97
C GLU A 359 46.47 -6.82 -5.25
N ASP A 360 46.21 -5.74 -6.00
CA ASP A 360 47.22 -5.14 -6.86
C ASP A 360 47.15 -3.61 -6.69
N GLU A 361 48.13 -3.09 -5.95
CA GLU A 361 48.63 -1.73 -6.05
C GLU A 361 49.21 -1.51 -7.45
N ASP A 362 48.92 -0.36 -8.08
CA ASP A 362 49.99 0.30 -8.84
C ASP A 362 49.70 1.79 -9.07
N ASP A 363 50.70 2.56 -8.66
CA ASP A 363 50.86 4.00 -8.81
C ASP A 363 50.86 4.45 -10.27
N ARG A 364 50.42 5.71 -10.50
CA ARG A 364 51.21 6.70 -11.26
C ARG A 364 50.62 8.11 -11.21
N GLU A 365 51.30 8.92 -10.43
CA GLU A 365 51.48 10.36 -10.57
C GLU A 365 51.94 10.75 -11.99
N ILE A 366 51.48 11.88 -12.55
CA ILE A 366 52.24 12.85 -13.40
C ILE A 366 51.40 14.12 -13.63
N ILE A 367 51.79 15.17 -12.90
CA ILE A 367 52.10 16.57 -13.30
C ILE A 367 51.53 17.13 -14.62
N GLY A 368 50.89 18.31 -14.56
CA GLY A 368 50.75 19.18 -15.72
C GLY A 368 50.07 20.54 -15.49
N LYS A 369 50.82 21.54 -14.99
CA LYS A 369 50.46 22.97 -15.02
C LYS A 369 50.17 23.45 -16.46
N ARG A 370 49.18 24.33 -16.66
CA ARG A 370 49.39 25.53 -17.50
C ARG A 370 48.34 26.63 -17.30
N GLN A 371 48.88 27.84 -17.23
CA GLN A 371 48.25 29.15 -17.10
C GLN A 371 47.67 29.66 -18.43
N ARG A 372 46.69 30.57 -18.28
CA ARG A 372 46.41 31.80 -19.07
C ARG A 372 46.04 31.68 -20.56
N GLY A 373 44.89 32.25 -20.85
CA GLY A 373 44.44 32.85 -22.10
C GLY A 373 43.20 33.67 -21.79
#